data_AF-A0A8C2WFH4-F1
#
_entry.id   AF-A0A8C2WFH4-F1
#
_cell.length_a   1.000
_cell.length_b   1.000
_cell.length_c   1.000
_cell.angle_alpha   90.00
_cell.angle_beta   90.00
_cell.angle_gamma   90.00
#
_symmetry.space_group_name_H-M   'P 1'
#
loop_
_entity.id
_entity.type
_entity.pdbx_description
1 polymer ?
#
loop_
_entity_poly.entity_id
_entity_poly.type
_entity_poly.pdbx_seq_one_letter_code
_entity_poly.pdbx_strand_id
1 'polypeptide(L)'
;MPLLTQGTEREPTEEEDVEDEDITAPVELIMEFLGAAVDRDYQLASILCQMILIYEPDNPEASEFLPLIQRKLLEGENDEDSGSDEESSQSSSRSSSSCSSSSPLDDEDNDE
;
A
#
# COMPACT_ATOMS: atom_id res chain seq x y z
N MET A 1 28.68 -16.44 -47.10
CA MET A 1 27.42 -17.01 -46.58
C MET A 1 27.57 -17.18 -45.08
N PRO A 2 26.54 -16.85 -44.29
CA PRO A 2 26.68 -16.20 -42.99
C PRO A 2 26.72 -17.15 -41.79
N LEU A 3 27.26 -16.58 -40.71
CA LEU A 3 27.24 -16.87 -39.27
C LEU A 3 26.32 -18.00 -38.79
N LEU A 4 26.96 -19.04 -38.24
CA LEU A 4 26.35 -20.09 -37.45
C LEU A 4 26.20 -19.63 -35.98
N THR A 5 25.18 -20.18 -35.32
CA THR A 5 24.85 -20.16 -33.88
C THR A 5 24.39 -18.81 -33.34
N GLN A 6 23.08 -18.52 -33.37
CA GLN A 6 22.14 -18.85 -32.27
C GLN A 6 22.77 -18.40 -30.93
N GLY A 7 22.45 -17.22 -30.42
CA GLY A 7 21.10 -16.81 -30.08
C GLY A 7 20.99 -16.90 -28.56
N THR A 8 21.42 -15.83 -27.90
CA THR A 8 21.10 -15.48 -26.50
C THR A 8 21.26 -16.61 -25.47
N GLU A 9 22.39 -16.60 -24.78
CA GLU A 9 22.41 -16.95 -23.36
C GLU A 9 21.28 -16.18 -22.66
N ARG A 10 20.14 -16.86 -22.45
CA ARG A 10 19.16 -16.41 -21.47
C ARG A 10 19.69 -16.94 -20.16
N GLU A 11 20.20 -16.04 -19.33
CA GLU A 11 20.39 -16.31 -17.91
C GLU A 11 19.11 -16.98 -17.40
N PRO A 12 19.19 -18.10 -16.68
CA PRO A 12 18.07 -18.51 -15.87
C PRO A 12 17.90 -17.38 -14.86
N THR A 13 16.88 -16.56 -15.04
CA THR A 13 16.28 -15.84 -13.92
C THR A 13 15.80 -16.95 -13.01
N GLU A 14 16.67 -17.32 -12.08
CA GLU A 14 16.29 -17.97 -10.83
C GLU A 14 15.35 -16.97 -10.16
N GLU A 15 14.09 -17.01 -10.60
CA GLU A 15 12.97 -16.62 -9.77
C GLU A 15 13.12 -17.57 -8.58
N GLU A 16 13.83 -17.09 -7.55
CA GLU A 16 13.72 -17.63 -6.20
C GLU A 16 12.23 -17.58 -5.90
N ASP A 17 11.56 -18.67 -6.24
CA ASP A 17 10.33 -19.16 -5.62
C ASP A 17 10.70 -19.29 -4.15
N VAL A 18 10.73 -18.14 -3.48
CA VAL A 18 10.77 -18.03 -2.03
C VAL A 18 9.59 -18.84 -1.61
N GLU A 19 9.88 -20.03 -1.11
CA GLU A 19 8.91 -20.95 -0.55
C GLU A 19 8.03 -20.10 0.37
N ASP A 20 6.82 -19.77 -0.10
CA ASP A 20 5.76 -19.16 0.68
C ASP A 20 5.37 -20.21 1.71
N GLU A 21 6.23 -20.42 2.72
CA GLU A 21 5.83 -21.09 3.94
C GLU A 21 4.60 -20.32 4.38
N ASP A 22 3.43 -20.98 4.34
CA ASP A 22 2.13 -20.37 4.60
C ASP A 22 2.18 -19.61 5.94
N ILE A 23 2.53 -18.32 5.90
CA ILE A 23 2.62 -17.46 7.08
C ILE A 23 1.17 -17.15 7.43
N THR A 24 0.56 -18.03 8.21
CA THR A 24 -0.81 -17.83 8.66
C THR A 24 -0.85 -16.84 9.81
N ALA A 25 -1.86 -15.99 9.82
CA ALA A 25 -2.13 -15.08 10.92
C ALA A 25 -2.40 -15.85 12.22
N PRO A 26 -1.89 -15.38 13.37
CA PRO A 26 -2.16 -16.02 14.66
C PRO A 26 -3.68 -16.10 14.93
N VAL A 27 -4.15 -17.25 15.42
CA VAL A 27 -5.59 -17.47 15.71
C VAL A 27 -6.15 -16.43 16.69
N GLU A 28 -5.35 -15.99 17.66
CA GLU A 28 -5.71 -14.93 18.60
C GLU A 28 -6.05 -13.62 17.88
N LEU A 29 -5.28 -13.24 16.85
CA LEU A 29 -5.51 -12.05 16.04
C LEU A 29 -6.84 -12.13 15.28
N ILE A 30 -7.14 -13.28 14.70
CA ILE A 30 -8.38 -13.51 13.96
C ILE A 30 -9.58 -13.47 14.90
N MET A 31 -9.48 -14.10 16.07
CA MET A 31 -10.56 -14.07 17.07
C MET A 31 -10.81 -12.66 17.57
N GLU A 32 -9.76 -11.87 17.81
CA GLU A 32 -9.88 -10.48 18.24
C GLU A 32 -10.52 -9.62 17.14
N PHE A 33 -10.14 -9.85 15.87
CA PHE A 33 -10.78 -9.18 14.72
C PHE A 33 -12.28 -9.48 14.66
N LEU A 34 -12.66 -10.75 14.78
CA LEU A 34 -14.06 -11.15 14.77
C LEU A 34 -14.83 -10.57 15.96
N GLY A 35 -14.20 -10.52 17.14
CA GLY A 35 -14.75 -9.87 18.33
C GLY A 35 -15.04 -8.38 18.07
N ALA A 36 -14.04 -7.63 17.61
CA ALA A 36 -14.18 -6.22 17.26
C ALA A 36 -15.28 -5.99 16.19
N ALA A 37 -15.35 -6.85 15.17
CA ALA A 37 -16.38 -6.76 14.14
C ALA A 37 -17.81 -7.00 14.68
N VAL A 38 -17.97 -7.94 15.62
CA VAL A 38 -19.25 -8.21 16.29
C VAL A 38 -19.65 -7.06 17.21
N ASP A 39 -18.69 -6.51 17.96
CA ASP A 39 -18.88 -5.36 18.85
C ASP A 39 -19.02 -4.03 18.09
N ARG A 40 -18.87 -4.05 16.77
CA ARG A 40 -18.89 -2.88 15.86
C ARG A 40 -17.80 -1.86 16.18
N ASP A 41 -16.72 -2.30 16.81
CA ASP A 41 -15.50 -1.52 16.93
C ASP A 41 -14.74 -1.59 15.61
N TYR A 42 -15.23 -0.82 14.63
CA TYR A 42 -14.65 -0.81 13.29
C TYR A 42 -13.25 -0.16 13.25
N GLN A 43 -12.89 0.63 14.26
CA GLN A 43 -11.55 1.21 14.40
C GLN A 43 -10.55 0.09 14.69
N LEU A 44 -10.83 -0.71 15.73
CA LEU A 44 -10.01 -1.86 16.08
C LEU A 44 -10.05 -2.94 14.98
N ALA A 45 -11.23 -3.23 14.43
CA ALA A 45 -11.37 -4.20 13.34
C ALA A 45 -10.55 -3.82 12.09
N SER A 46 -10.44 -2.53 11.75
CA SER A 46 -9.64 -2.08 10.61
C SER A 46 -8.15 -2.36 10.83
N ILE A 47 -7.64 -2.11 12.03
CA ILE A 47 -6.22 -2.34 12.37
C ILE A 47 -5.93 -3.84 12.33
N LEU A 48 -6.79 -4.65 12.95
CA LEU A 48 -6.62 -6.11 13.00
C LEU A 48 -6.74 -6.74 11.60
N CYS A 49 -7.67 -6.26 10.77
CA CYS A 49 -7.79 -6.71 9.37
C CYS A 49 -6.53 -6.40 8.56
N GLN A 50 -5.92 -5.23 8.76
CA GLN A 50 -4.66 -4.88 8.12
C GLN A 50 -3.51 -5.75 8.61
N MET A 51 -3.49 -6.08 9.91
CA MET A 51 -2.50 -7.00 10.47
C MET A 51 -2.63 -8.40 9.89
N ILE A 52 -3.86 -8.93 9.74
CA ILE A 52 -4.10 -10.22 9.09
C ILE A 52 -3.53 -10.23 7.68
N LEU A 53 -3.72 -9.15 6.90
CA LEU A 53 -3.16 -9.01 5.55
C LEU A 53 -1.62 -8.89 5.50
N ILE A 54 -0.96 -8.54 6.61
CA ILE A 54 0.51 -8.54 6.69
C ILE A 54 1.04 -9.98 6.85
N TYR A 55 0.31 -10.83 7.58
CA TYR A 55 0.66 -12.25 7.70
C TYR A 55 0.24 -13.01 6.43
N GLU A 56 -1.01 -12.84 6.02
CA GLU A 56 -1.63 -13.52 4.89
C GLU A 56 -2.03 -12.51 3.80
N PRO A 57 -1.09 -12.06 2.96
CA PRO A 57 -1.37 -11.07 1.92
C PRO A 57 -2.39 -11.55 0.88
N ASP A 58 -2.44 -12.86 0.62
CA ASP A 58 -3.38 -13.50 -0.31
C ASP A 58 -4.71 -13.93 0.34
N ASN A 59 -4.97 -13.54 1.60
CA ASN A 59 -6.23 -13.87 2.27
C ASN A 59 -7.40 -13.12 1.60
N PRO A 60 -8.30 -13.83 0.89
CA PRO A 60 -9.39 -13.20 0.16
C PRO A 60 -10.42 -12.57 1.10
N GLU A 61 -10.61 -13.14 2.29
CA GLU A 61 -11.60 -12.68 3.26
C GLU A 61 -11.17 -11.32 3.83
N ALA A 62 -9.93 -11.21 4.32
CA ALA A 62 -9.43 -9.95 4.88
C ALA A 62 -9.39 -8.83 3.83
N SER A 63 -9.05 -9.17 2.57
CA SER A 63 -9.06 -8.23 1.45
C SER A 63 -10.46 -7.69 1.14
N GLU A 64 -11.49 -8.54 1.22
CA GLU A 64 -12.88 -8.12 1.06
C GLU A 64 -13.44 -7.38 2.28
N PHE A 65 -13.02 -7.74 3.50
CA PHE A 65 -13.52 -7.11 4.73
C PHE A 65 -13.00 -5.68 4.92
N LEU A 66 -11.73 -5.42 4.59
CA LEU A 66 -11.12 -4.10 4.80
C LEU A 66 -11.93 -2.93 4.21
N PRO A 67 -12.35 -2.93 2.93
CA PRO A 67 -13.16 -1.84 2.38
C PRO A 67 -14.56 -1.75 3.00
N LEU A 68 -15.12 -2.85 3.51
CA LEU A 68 -16.41 -2.84 4.20
C LEU A 68 -16.31 -2.16 5.58
N ILE A 69 -15.23 -2.45 6.31
CA ILE A 69 -14.94 -1.85 7.61
C ILE A 69 -14.67 -0.35 7.46
N GLN A 70 -13.87 0.04 6.47
CA GLN A 70 -13.62 1.45 6.14
C GLN A 70 -14.92 2.19 5.82
N ARG A 71 -15.81 1.59 5.02
CA ARG A 71 -17.13 2.19 4.76
C ARG A 71 -17.94 2.36 6.05
N LYS A 72 -17.91 1.36 6.94
CA LYS A 72 -18.62 1.42 8.23
C LYS A 72 -18.09 2.50 9.16
N LEU A 73 -16.79 2.78 9.12
CA LEU A 73 -16.20 3.91 9.82
C LEU A 73 -16.74 5.25 9.30
N LEU A 74 -16.75 5.44 7.99
CA LEU A 74 -17.31 6.66 7.37
C LEU A 74 -18.81 6.83 7.66
N GLU A 75 -19.57 5.73 7.72
CA GLU A 75 -21.00 5.77 8.08
C GLU A 75 -21.21 6.11 9.57
N GLY A 76 -20.34 5.64 10.46
CA GLY A 76 -20.45 5.87 11.91
C GLY A 76 -20.03 7.26 12.35
N GLU A 77 -19.02 7.86 11.69
CA GLU A 77 -18.62 9.26 11.94
C GLU A 77 -19.74 10.26 11.61
N ASN A 78 -20.68 9.90 10.74
CA ASN A 78 -21.83 10.75 10.40
C ASN A 78 -22.92 10.79 11.49
N ASP A 79 -22.96 9.85 12.43
CA ASP A 79 -23.94 9.86 13.54
C ASP A 79 -23.48 10.79 14.69
N GLU A 80 -22.24 11.27 14.65
CA GLU A 80 -21.68 12.27 15.57
C GLU A 80 -21.42 13.64 14.93
N ASP A 81 -21.92 13.86 13.70
CA ASP A 81 -21.87 15.15 13.01
C ASP A 81 -22.88 16.14 13.60
N SER A 82 -22.44 16.86 14.63
CA SER A 82 -22.74 18.29 14.70
C SER A 82 -21.58 19.08 14.06
N GLY A 83 -21.56 19.07 12.74
CA GLY A 83 -21.06 20.15 11.88
C GLY A 83 -19.57 20.13 11.57
N SER A 84 -19.23 19.86 10.31
CA SER A 84 -18.96 20.96 9.35
C SER A 84 -18.77 20.45 7.92
N ASP A 85 -19.48 21.13 7.01
CA ASP A 85 -19.47 21.11 5.54
C ASP A 85 -18.16 20.72 4.82
N GLU A 86 -18.35 19.86 3.80
CA GLU A 86 -17.99 20.04 2.38
C GLU A 86 -16.70 20.78 2.03
N GLU A 87 -15.82 20.15 1.23
CA GLU A 87 -15.35 20.68 -0.07
C GLU A 87 -14.48 19.60 -0.76
N SER A 88 -15.13 18.67 -1.45
CA SER A 88 -14.46 17.74 -2.36
C SER A 88 -14.16 18.46 -3.68
N SER A 89 -12.96 19.02 -3.83
CA SER A 89 -12.51 19.64 -5.07
C SER A 89 -11.48 18.76 -5.78
N GLN A 90 -11.98 17.84 -6.61
CA GLN A 90 -11.16 17.20 -7.64
C GLN A 90 -10.82 18.22 -8.73
N SER A 91 -9.54 18.42 -9.04
CA SER A 91 -9.15 18.74 -10.41
C SER A 91 -7.79 18.14 -10.75
N SER A 92 -7.81 17.39 -11.83
CA SER A 92 -6.72 16.63 -12.40
C SER A 92 -5.86 17.48 -13.33
N SER A 93 -4.67 16.94 -13.62
CA SER A 93 -3.89 17.17 -14.84
C SER A 93 -3.04 18.45 -14.89
N ARG A 94 -1.71 18.31 -14.93
CA ARG A 94 -0.94 18.31 -16.20
C ARG A 94 0.57 18.45 -16.01
N SER A 95 1.26 17.45 -16.54
CA SER A 95 2.42 17.57 -17.44
C SER A 95 3.72 18.19 -16.91
N SER A 96 4.67 17.30 -16.64
CA SER A 96 6.06 17.31 -17.15
C SER A 96 6.64 18.65 -17.64
N SER A 97 7.64 19.15 -16.93
CA SER A 97 8.78 19.80 -17.57
C SER A 97 10.04 19.54 -16.77
N SER A 98 10.83 18.59 -17.26
CA SER A 98 12.23 18.42 -16.93
C SER A 98 12.97 19.74 -17.18
N CYS A 99 13.55 20.34 -16.14
CA CYS A 99 14.59 21.35 -16.30
C CYS A 99 15.94 20.71 -15.89
N SER A 100 16.51 19.97 -16.84
CA SER A 100 17.95 19.75 -16.84
C SER A 100 18.66 21.02 -17.32
N SER A 101 19.89 21.22 -16.86
CA SER A 101 20.92 22.21 -17.26
C SER A 101 20.87 23.51 -16.43
N SER A 102 21.94 24.00 -15.78
CA SER A 102 23.38 23.82 -15.98
C SER A 102 24.18 24.24 -14.73
N SER A 103 25.20 23.45 -14.38
CA SER A 103 26.58 23.76 -13.92
C SER A 103 26.92 24.85 -12.87
N PRO A 104 28.00 24.63 -12.08
CA PRO A 104 28.34 25.35 -10.84
C PRO A 104 29.01 26.71 -11.08
N LEU A 105 28.83 27.61 -10.13
CA LEU A 105 29.64 28.81 -9.97
C LEU A 105 30.37 28.72 -8.63
N ASP A 106 31.67 28.45 -8.73
CA ASP A 106 32.71 28.90 -7.81
C ASP A 106 32.50 30.39 -7.47
N ASP A 107 32.60 30.73 -6.19
CA ASP A 107 33.43 31.87 -5.78
C ASP A 107 33.91 31.61 -4.34
N GLU A 108 35.22 31.41 -4.23
CA GLU A 108 35.97 31.32 -2.99
C GLU A 108 36.03 32.68 -2.28
N ASP A 109 36.42 32.60 -1.00
CA ASP A 109 37.15 33.64 -0.26
C ASP A 109 36.32 34.75 0.42
N ASN A 110 36.14 34.59 1.73
CA ASN A 110 36.18 35.74 2.64
C ASN A 110 36.74 35.31 4.00
N ASP A 111 37.99 35.71 4.23
CA ASP A 111 38.63 35.88 5.54
C ASP A 111 37.69 36.53 6.58
N GLU A 112 37.53 35.90 7.75
CA GLU A 112 37.81 36.51 9.09
C GLU A 112 37.72 35.46 10.22
#